data_AF-A0A950L2Z7-F1
#
_entry.id   AF-A0A950L2Z7-F1
#
_cell.length_a   1.000
_cell.length_b   1.000
_cell.length_c   1.000
_cell.angle_alpha   90.00
_cell.angle_beta   90.00
_cell.angle_gamma   90.00
#
_symmetry.space_group_name_H-M   'P 1'
#
loop_
_entity.id
_entity.type
_entity.pdbx_description
1 polymer ?
#
loop_
_entity_poly.entity_id
_entity_poly.type
_entity_poly.pdbx_seq_one_letter_code
_entity_poly.pdbx_strand_id
1 'polypeptide(L)'
;MIPRVQKHLSYSFATGLALFIVCLICVSQWKSYAPHIHQAVPTSPYLTPWTVLSVGALGLALALIAAPVRNQLPIQLILSKALSALVFCFAAVFLLEYASGIHVPDLDIFFLPDLSGQRVTLYAARPTPHSATTSLLFASAMLIYHRQTMWQKRVFQIIVLAAILLPAITSIGYLLHWLFRAHRSPEPRVGLSFPAVVLYLTLGSGFLGLAFSSIFVKPVVAPSAKVVRRSV
;
A
#
# COMPACT_ATOMS: atom_id res chain seq x y z
N MET A 1 -9.35 3.51 41.59
CA MET A 1 -8.15 3.59 40.73
C MET A 1 -8.53 3.07 39.34
N ILE A 2 -8.97 3.95 38.44
CA ILE A 2 -9.42 3.55 37.09
C ILE A 2 -8.16 3.43 36.23
N PRO A 3 -7.84 2.26 35.66
CA PRO A 3 -6.71 2.18 34.74
C PRO A 3 -7.05 3.05 33.53
N ARG A 4 -6.32 4.17 33.36
CA ARG A 4 -6.26 4.92 32.10
C ARG A 4 -5.68 3.98 31.05
N VAL A 5 -6.54 3.17 30.45
CA VAL A 5 -6.24 2.46 29.22
C VAL A 5 -6.26 3.50 28.11
N GLN A 6 -5.22 4.34 28.06
CA GLN A 6 -4.89 5.09 26.86
C GLN A 6 -4.43 4.03 25.85
N LYS A 7 -5.40 3.45 25.12
CA LYS A 7 -5.13 2.65 23.94
C LYS A 7 -4.55 3.63 22.92
N HIS A 8 -3.23 3.81 22.96
CA HIS A 8 -2.54 4.55 21.92
C HIS A 8 -2.78 3.81 20.61
N LEU A 9 -3.65 4.40 19.79
CA LEU A 9 -3.92 3.94 18.44
C LEU A 9 -2.58 3.92 17.70
N SER A 10 -2.15 2.76 17.22
CA SER A 10 -0.91 2.65 16.45
C SER A 10 -1.02 3.52 15.20
N TYR A 11 0.00 4.32 14.91
CA TYR A 11 0.03 5.16 13.70
C TYR A 11 -0.18 4.32 12.42
N SER A 12 0.43 3.13 12.36
CA SER A 12 0.25 2.18 11.25
C SER A 12 -1.17 1.64 11.13
N PHE A 13 -1.86 1.48 12.26
CA PHE A 13 -3.26 1.07 12.27
C PHE A 13 -4.15 2.19 11.70
N ALA A 14 -3.95 3.41 12.18
CA ALA A 14 -4.71 4.57 11.74
C ALA A 14 -4.53 4.83 10.24
N THR A 15 -3.28 4.82 9.77
CA THR A 15 -2.94 5.01 8.35
C THR A 15 -3.50 3.90 7.47
N GLY A 16 -3.33 2.63 7.84
CA GLY A 16 -3.88 1.50 7.10
C GLY A 16 -5.41 1.55 6.99
N LEU A 17 -6.09 1.86 8.09
CA LEU A 17 -7.56 1.98 8.11
C LEU A 17 -8.04 3.17 7.29
N ALA A 18 -7.39 4.33 7.41
CA ALA A 18 -7.73 5.52 6.63
C ALA A 18 -7.58 5.26 5.13
N LEU A 19 -6.49 4.62 4.71
CA LEU A 19 -6.27 4.25 3.32
C LEU A 19 -7.34 3.30 2.79
N PHE A 20 -7.71 2.28 3.58
CA PHE A 20 -8.76 1.36 3.19
C PHE A 20 -10.10 2.10 2.97
N ILE A 21 -10.49 2.99 3.90
CA ILE A 21 -11.72 3.78 3.79
C ILE A 21 -11.68 4.70 2.56
N VAL A 22 -10.58 5.44 2.36
CA VAL A 22 -10.41 6.32 1.20
C VAL A 22 -10.50 5.51 -0.10
N CYS A 23 -9.87 4.34 -0.15
CA CYS A 23 -9.92 3.47 -1.33
C CYS A 23 -11.35 2.95 -1.60
N LEU A 24 -12.13 2.59 -0.57
CA LEU A 24 -13.53 2.21 -0.73
C LEU A 24 -14.39 3.36 -1.31
N ILE A 25 -14.14 4.59 -0.86
CA ILE A 25 -14.80 5.79 -1.40
C ILE A 25 -14.41 6.00 -2.87
N CYS A 26 -13.11 5.87 -3.20
CA CYS A 26 -12.64 6.02 -4.57
C CYS A 26 -13.22 4.95 -5.52
N VAL A 27 -13.33 3.69 -5.07
CA VAL A 27 -13.92 2.61 -5.87
C VAL A 27 -15.42 2.83 -6.11
N SER A 28 -16.17 3.29 -5.10
CA SER A 28 -17.61 3.54 -5.27
C SER A 28 -17.90 4.66 -6.25
N GLN A 29 -17.02 5.67 -6.31
CA GLN A 29 -17.12 6.78 -7.25
C GLN A 29 -16.70 6.42 -8.68
N TRP A 30 -16.04 5.28 -8.90
CA TRP A 30 -15.48 4.90 -10.21
C TRP A 30 -16.52 4.92 -11.34
N LYS A 31 -17.75 4.45 -11.07
CA LYS A 31 -18.85 4.44 -12.05
C LYS A 31 -19.22 5.84 -12.56
N SER A 32 -19.09 6.87 -11.71
CA SER A 32 -19.37 8.26 -12.08
C SER A 32 -18.19 8.92 -12.79
N TYR A 33 -16.96 8.46 -12.56
CA TYR A 33 -15.74 9.06 -13.13
C TYR A 33 -15.32 8.47 -14.48
N ALA A 34 -15.62 7.19 -14.75
CA ALA A 34 -15.25 6.52 -16.01
C ALA A 34 -15.66 7.28 -17.30
N PRO A 35 -16.85 7.90 -17.41
CA PRO A 35 -17.26 8.61 -18.64
C PRO A 35 -16.50 9.93 -18.86
N HIS A 36 -16.12 10.63 -17.77
CA HIS A 36 -15.54 11.97 -17.85
C HIS A 36 -14.04 11.97 -18.19
N ILE A 37 -13.32 10.92 -17.81
CA ILE A 37 -11.87 10.79 -18.08
C ILE A 37 -11.58 10.67 -19.59
N HIS A 38 -12.51 10.09 -20.36
CA HIS A 38 -12.34 9.95 -21.81
C HIS A 38 -12.53 11.26 -22.60
N GLN A 39 -13.12 12.29 -22.01
CA GLN A 39 -13.46 13.54 -22.70
C GLN A 39 -12.49 14.69 -22.41
N ALA A 40 -11.65 14.60 -21.37
CA ALA A 40 -11.04 15.77 -20.74
C ALA A 40 -9.52 15.92 -20.91
N VAL A 41 -8.91 15.42 -21.99
CA VAL A 41 -7.47 15.56 -22.38
C VAL A 41 -6.61 14.31 -22.05
N PRO A 42 -5.89 13.74 -23.05
CA PRO A 42 -5.19 12.45 -22.93
C PRO A 42 -3.84 12.48 -22.19
N THR A 43 -3.54 13.51 -21.39
CA THR A 43 -2.14 13.76 -21.02
C THR A 43 -1.72 13.42 -19.60
N SER A 44 -2.65 13.27 -18.65
CA SER A 44 -2.29 12.96 -17.26
C SER A 44 -2.54 11.47 -16.93
N PRO A 45 -1.57 10.73 -16.37
CA PRO A 45 -1.84 9.38 -15.85
C PRO A 45 -2.93 9.47 -14.79
N TYR A 46 -4.01 8.70 -14.96
CA TYR A 46 -5.16 8.69 -14.05
C TYR A 46 -4.99 7.60 -12.98
N LEU A 47 -5.73 7.72 -11.88
CA LEU A 47 -5.76 6.70 -10.82
C LEU A 47 -6.66 5.55 -11.28
N THR A 48 -6.16 4.32 -11.30
CA THR A 48 -6.91 3.17 -11.83
C THR A 48 -7.56 2.35 -10.72
N PRO A 49 -8.72 1.72 -10.95
CA PRO A 49 -9.49 1.02 -9.92
C PRO A 49 -8.71 -0.15 -9.33
N TRP A 50 -7.94 -0.87 -10.16
CA TRP A 50 -7.05 -1.93 -9.69
C TRP A 50 -5.93 -1.42 -8.79
N THR A 51 -5.41 -0.22 -9.05
CA THR A 51 -4.45 0.45 -8.15
C THR A 51 -5.10 0.75 -6.80
N VAL A 52 -6.31 1.33 -6.81
CA VAL A 52 -7.06 1.67 -5.61
C VAL A 52 -7.38 0.43 -4.78
N LEU A 53 -7.83 -0.66 -5.43
CA LEU A 53 -8.07 -1.93 -4.76
C LEU A 53 -6.80 -2.49 -4.13
N SER A 54 -5.69 -2.48 -4.87
CA SER A 54 -4.41 -3.00 -4.38
C SER A 54 -3.94 -2.24 -3.15
N VAL A 55 -3.96 -0.90 -3.20
CA VAL A 55 -3.61 -0.05 -2.05
C VAL A 55 -4.59 -0.25 -0.90
N GLY A 56 -5.90 -0.32 -1.17
CA GLY A 56 -6.92 -0.55 -0.15
C GLY A 56 -6.73 -1.88 0.57
N ALA A 57 -6.51 -2.96 -0.18
CA ALA A 57 -6.23 -4.29 0.37
C ALA A 57 -4.94 -4.32 1.19
N LEU A 58 -3.86 -3.67 0.72
CA LEU A 58 -2.62 -3.52 1.49
C LEU A 58 -2.78 -2.65 2.74
N GLY A 59 -3.59 -1.58 2.66
CA GLY A 59 -3.95 -0.74 3.81
C GLY A 59 -4.73 -1.52 4.87
N LEU A 60 -5.70 -2.34 4.45
CA LEU A 60 -6.42 -3.24 5.34
C LEU A 60 -5.48 -4.30 5.95
N ALA A 61 -4.60 -4.91 5.13
CA ALA A 61 -3.60 -5.86 5.60
C ALA A 61 -2.68 -5.22 6.66
N LEU A 62 -2.27 -3.97 6.45
CA LEU A 62 -1.48 -3.19 7.41
C LEU A 62 -2.26 -2.93 8.70
N ALA A 63 -3.52 -2.51 8.60
CA ALA A 63 -4.37 -2.27 9.76
C ALA A 63 -4.57 -3.55 10.58
N LEU A 64 -4.79 -4.70 9.93
CA LEU A 64 -4.94 -6.00 10.61
C LEU A 64 -3.69 -6.38 11.41
N ILE A 65 -2.49 -6.17 10.86
CA ILE A 65 -1.24 -6.47 11.58
C ILE A 65 -0.95 -5.43 12.68
N ALA A 66 -1.27 -4.16 12.44
CA ALA A 66 -1.01 -3.08 13.39
C ALA A 66 -2.06 -2.96 14.51
N ALA A 67 -3.11 -3.80 14.49
CA ALA A 67 -4.21 -3.72 15.43
C ALA A 67 -3.73 -3.89 16.90
N PRO A 68 -4.18 -3.04 17.84
CA PRO A 68 -3.71 -3.03 19.24
C PRO A 68 -4.35 -4.14 20.11
N VAL A 69 -4.65 -5.31 19.53
CA VAL A 69 -5.31 -6.42 20.26
C VAL A 69 -4.25 -7.23 21.00
N ARG A 70 -4.41 -7.33 22.33
CA ARG A 70 -3.45 -7.94 23.28
C ARG A 70 -3.05 -9.37 22.93
N ASN A 71 -3.96 -10.12 22.30
CA ASN A 71 -3.68 -11.39 21.62
C ASN A 71 -3.96 -11.16 20.14
N GLN A 72 -2.91 -10.98 19.33
CA GLN A 72 -3.07 -11.05 17.88
C GLN A 72 -3.63 -12.42 17.53
N LEU A 73 -4.89 -12.46 17.12
CA LEU A 73 -5.53 -13.70 16.72
C LEU A 73 -4.78 -14.22 15.49
N PRO A 74 -4.45 -15.53 15.42
CA PRO A 74 -3.77 -16.10 14.27
C PRO A 74 -4.53 -15.81 12.95
N ILE A 75 -5.86 -15.70 13.06
CA ILE A 75 -6.77 -15.34 11.96
C ILE A 75 -6.42 -13.98 11.34
N GLN A 76 -6.10 -12.95 12.15
CA GLN A 76 -5.78 -11.60 11.62
C GLN A 76 -4.48 -11.63 10.79
N LEU A 77 -3.50 -12.39 11.25
CA LEU A 77 -2.23 -12.56 10.54
C LEU A 77 -2.43 -13.33 9.25
N ILE A 78 -3.21 -14.42 9.28
CA ILE A 78 -3.56 -15.20 8.08
C ILE A 78 -4.29 -14.32 7.07
N LEU A 79 -5.30 -13.56 7.51
CA LEU A 79 -6.08 -12.68 6.64
C LEU A 79 -5.22 -11.59 6.00
N SER A 80 -4.34 -10.96 6.79
CA SER A 80 -3.40 -9.96 6.28
C SER A 80 -2.44 -10.55 5.23
N LYS A 81 -1.90 -11.75 5.48
CA LYS A 81 -1.05 -12.45 4.52
C LYS A 81 -1.81 -12.89 3.27
N ALA A 82 -3.05 -13.35 3.42
CA ALA A 82 -3.90 -13.73 2.29
C ALA A 82 -4.20 -12.53 1.39
N LEU A 83 -4.58 -11.38 1.97
CA LEU A 83 -4.78 -10.13 1.23
C LEU A 83 -3.51 -9.68 0.51
N SER A 84 -2.35 -9.77 1.18
CA SER A 84 -1.06 -9.41 0.59
C SER A 84 -0.68 -10.36 -0.54
N ALA A 85 -0.91 -11.67 -0.38
CA ALA A 85 -0.65 -12.67 -1.43
C ALA A 85 -1.53 -12.42 -2.66
N LEU A 86 -2.80 -12.08 -2.45
CA LEU A 86 -3.73 -11.75 -3.54
C LEU A 86 -3.27 -10.51 -4.31
N VAL A 87 -2.85 -9.44 -3.63
CA VAL A 87 -2.28 -8.25 -4.29
C VAL A 87 -0.98 -8.57 -5.02
N PHE A 88 -0.12 -9.41 -4.42
CA PHE A 88 1.12 -9.88 -5.07
C PHE A 88 0.82 -10.61 -6.37
N CYS A 89 -0.13 -11.56 -6.36
CA CYS A 89 -0.53 -12.31 -7.54
C CYS A 89 -1.08 -11.39 -8.64
N PHE A 90 -2.00 -10.48 -8.32
CA PHE A 90 -2.54 -9.55 -9.31
C PHE A 90 -1.47 -8.63 -9.90
N ALA A 91 -0.61 -8.06 -9.07
CA ALA A 91 0.48 -7.22 -9.54
C ALA A 91 1.46 -7.99 -10.44
N ALA A 92 1.78 -9.24 -10.09
CA ALA A 92 2.63 -10.10 -10.90
C ALA A 92 1.98 -10.45 -12.25
N VAL A 93 0.67 -10.75 -12.27
CA VAL A 93 -0.07 -10.99 -13.51
C VAL A 93 -0.02 -9.77 -14.41
N PHE A 94 -0.34 -8.58 -13.90
CA PHE A 94 -0.28 -7.36 -14.72
C PHE A 94 1.13 -7.08 -15.26
N LEU A 95 2.18 -7.28 -14.46
CA LEU A 95 3.56 -7.13 -14.92
C LEU A 95 3.93 -8.16 -15.99
N LEU A 96 3.46 -9.40 -15.85
CA LEU A 96 3.69 -10.45 -16.84
C LEU A 96 2.97 -10.16 -18.16
N GLU A 97 1.76 -9.62 -18.10
CA GLU A 97 1.04 -9.15 -19.30
C GLU A 97 1.80 -8.00 -19.98
N TYR A 98 2.33 -7.04 -19.21
CA TYR A 98 3.17 -5.98 -19.76
C TYR A 98 4.48 -6.51 -20.37
N ALA A 99 5.08 -7.55 -19.80
CA ALA A 99 6.31 -8.14 -20.29
C ALA A 99 6.11 -9.03 -21.53
N SER A 100 5.01 -9.77 -21.58
CA SER A 100 4.68 -10.70 -22.67
C SER A 100 3.94 -10.05 -23.83
N GLY A 101 3.28 -8.90 -23.59
CA GLY A 101 2.34 -8.31 -24.54
C GLY A 101 1.05 -9.11 -24.72
N ILE A 102 0.84 -10.18 -23.93
CA ILE A 102 -0.35 -11.03 -23.97
C ILE A 102 -1.34 -10.50 -22.93
N HIS A 103 -2.60 -10.38 -23.34
CA HIS A 103 -3.66 -9.79 -22.54
C HIS A 103 -4.62 -10.85 -21.99
N VAL A 104 -4.95 -10.77 -20.70
CA VAL A 104 -5.99 -11.56 -20.03
C VAL A 104 -7.29 -10.71 -19.97
N PRO A 105 -8.28 -10.99 -20.84
CA PRO A 105 -9.44 -10.10 -21.03
C PRO A 105 -10.42 -10.06 -19.86
N ASP A 106 -10.46 -11.10 -19.01
CA ASP A 106 -11.57 -11.27 -18.07
C ASP A 106 -11.44 -10.50 -16.75
N LEU A 107 -10.27 -9.93 -16.45
CA LEU A 107 -10.05 -9.20 -15.19
C LEU A 107 -10.80 -7.85 -15.20
N ASP A 108 -10.88 -7.17 -16.34
CA ASP A 108 -11.39 -5.80 -16.40
C ASP A 108 -12.93 -5.72 -16.48
N ILE A 109 -13.60 -6.84 -16.76
CA ILE A 109 -15.07 -6.95 -16.91
C ILE A 109 -15.79 -6.52 -15.63
N PHE A 110 -15.20 -6.74 -14.45
CA PHE A 110 -15.82 -6.35 -13.18
C PHE A 110 -15.97 -4.83 -13.02
N PHE A 111 -15.04 -4.05 -13.60
CA PHE A 111 -15.03 -2.59 -13.48
C PHE A 111 -15.72 -1.87 -14.64
N LEU A 112 -15.77 -2.50 -15.80
CA LEU A 112 -16.43 -1.98 -17.00
C LEU A 112 -17.47 -3.01 -17.51
N PRO A 113 -18.62 -3.15 -16.84
CA PRO A 113 -19.69 -4.01 -17.33
C PRO A 113 -20.24 -3.43 -18.64
N ASP A 114 -19.92 -4.10 -19.75
CA ASP A 114 -20.44 -3.89 -21.12
C ASP A 114 -20.95 -2.46 -21.42
N LEU A 115 -20.02 -1.54 -21.64
CA LEU A 115 -20.31 -0.35 -22.43
C LEU A 115 -20.40 -0.78 -23.90
N SER A 116 -21.61 -1.18 -24.28
CA SER A 116 -22.15 -1.35 -25.64
C SER A 116 -21.19 -0.95 -26.77
N GLY A 117 -20.50 -1.93 -27.34
CA GLY A 117 -19.97 -1.85 -28.71
C GLY A 117 -18.71 -1.01 -28.95
N GLN A 118 -18.16 -0.32 -27.95
CA GLN A 118 -16.87 0.36 -28.10
C GLN A 118 -15.76 -0.46 -27.42
N ARG A 119 -14.94 -1.16 -28.23
CA ARG A 119 -13.63 -1.76 -27.90
C ARG A 119 -12.57 -0.75 -27.39
N VAL A 120 -13.01 0.40 -26.89
CA VAL A 120 -12.21 1.55 -26.47
C VAL A 120 -12.35 1.58 -24.95
N THR A 121 -11.73 0.66 -24.21
CA THR A 121 -10.38 0.92 -23.70
C THR A 121 -9.86 -0.31 -22.92
N LEU A 122 -9.15 -1.20 -23.61
CA LEU A 122 -8.52 -2.43 -23.05
C LEU A 122 -7.56 -2.20 -21.85
N TYR A 123 -7.30 -0.94 -21.46
CA TYR A 123 -6.39 -0.57 -20.38
C TYR A 123 -6.97 0.42 -19.37
N ALA A 124 -8.24 0.83 -19.48
CA ALA A 124 -8.82 1.88 -18.63
C ALA A 124 -8.88 1.52 -17.15
N ALA A 125 -8.95 0.24 -16.81
CA ALA A 125 -8.97 -0.21 -15.42
C ALA A 125 -7.57 -0.54 -14.87
N ARG A 126 -6.57 -0.75 -15.74
CA ARG A 126 -5.33 -1.46 -15.41
C ARG A 126 -4.31 -0.57 -14.71
N PRO A 127 -3.59 -1.08 -13.70
CA PRO A 127 -2.53 -0.31 -13.05
C PRO A 127 -1.38 -0.09 -14.02
N THR A 128 -0.73 1.08 -13.99
CA THR A 128 0.50 1.29 -14.76
C THR A 128 1.59 0.31 -14.31
N PRO A 129 2.61 0.01 -15.14
CA PRO A 129 3.72 -0.86 -14.74
C PRO A 129 4.41 -0.40 -13.44
N HIS A 130 4.49 0.91 -13.23
CA HIS A 130 5.04 1.50 -12.01
C HIS A 130 4.14 1.23 -10.80
N SER A 131 2.82 1.41 -10.91
CA SER A 131 1.85 1.07 -9.84
C SER A 131 1.85 -0.42 -9.52
N ALA A 132 1.91 -1.28 -10.54
CA ALA A 132 1.97 -2.72 -10.33
C ALA A 132 3.27 -3.11 -9.59
N THR A 133 4.41 -2.54 -10.00
CA THR A 133 5.70 -2.78 -9.33
C THR A 133 5.69 -2.31 -7.87
N THR A 134 5.17 -1.10 -7.58
CA THR A 134 5.09 -0.60 -6.20
C THR A 134 4.17 -1.47 -5.33
N SER A 135 2.99 -1.84 -5.83
CA SER A 135 2.08 -2.76 -5.15
C SER A 135 2.74 -4.11 -4.88
N LEU A 136 3.47 -4.66 -5.85
CA LEU A 136 4.19 -5.93 -5.70
C LEU A 136 5.26 -5.86 -4.61
N LEU A 137 6.03 -4.77 -4.56
CA LEU A 137 7.04 -4.57 -3.52
C LEU A 137 6.42 -4.44 -2.13
N PHE A 138 5.36 -3.64 -1.96
CA PHE A 138 4.65 -3.54 -0.67
C PHE A 138 4.02 -4.86 -0.24
N ALA A 139 3.41 -5.60 -1.17
CA ALA A 139 2.85 -6.92 -0.90
C ALA A 139 3.94 -7.91 -0.47
N SER A 140 5.09 -7.91 -1.17
CA SER A 140 6.25 -8.75 -0.84
C SER A 140 6.79 -8.43 0.55
N ALA A 141 6.95 -7.15 0.88
CA ALA A 141 7.34 -6.71 2.22
C ALA A 141 6.38 -7.29 3.26
N MET A 142 5.08 -7.12 3.04
CA MET A 142 4.06 -7.58 3.99
C MET A 142 4.04 -9.10 4.18
N LEU A 143 4.27 -9.88 3.13
CA LEU A 143 4.37 -11.35 3.20
C LEU A 143 5.57 -11.81 4.03
N ILE A 144 6.70 -11.12 3.89
CA ILE A 144 7.97 -11.40 4.59
C ILE A 144 7.91 -10.91 6.04
N TYR A 145 7.07 -9.90 6.34
CA TYR A 145 7.00 -9.32 7.68
C TYR A 145 6.71 -10.37 8.76
N HIS A 146 7.60 -10.39 9.75
CA HIS A 146 7.46 -11.22 10.93
C HIS A 146 8.03 -10.51 12.15
N ARG A 147 7.30 -10.54 13.27
CA ARG A 147 7.64 -9.75 14.46
C ARG A 147 8.83 -10.31 15.26
N GLN A 148 9.07 -11.61 15.20
CA GLN A 148 10.07 -12.28 16.05
C GLN A 148 11.47 -12.33 15.43
N THR A 149 11.57 -12.38 14.09
CA THR A 149 12.84 -12.63 13.40
C THR A 149 13.49 -11.33 12.94
N MET A 150 14.69 -11.03 13.45
CA MET A 150 15.41 -9.79 13.10
C MET A 150 15.82 -9.71 11.63
N TRP A 151 16.18 -10.84 11.01
CA TRP A 151 16.51 -10.88 9.58
C TRP A 151 15.30 -10.51 8.71
N GLN A 152 14.13 -11.09 8.98
CA GLN A 152 12.89 -10.79 8.25
C GLN A 152 12.49 -9.32 8.40
N LYS A 153 12.71 -8.70 9.57
CA LYS A 153 12.50 -7.26 9.75
C LYS A 153 13.42 -6.40 8.89
N ARG A 154 14.71 -6.77 8.77
CA ARG A 154 15.66 -6.04 7.91
C ARG A 154 15.27 -6.16 6.44
N VAL A 155 14.93 -7.36 5.98
CA VAL A 155 14.45 -7.58 4.61
C VAL A 155 13.17 -6.77 4.36
N PHE A 156 12.22 -6.79 5.30
CA PHE A 156 11.02 -5.94 5.25
C PHE A 156 11.36 -4.46 5.06
N GLN A 157 12.26 -3.90 5.89
CA GLN A 157 12.67 -2.50 5.79
C GLN A 157 13.29 -2.15 4.44
N ILE A 158 14.16 -3.03 3.91
CA ILE A 158 14.80 -2.83 2.60
C ILE A 158 13.75 -2.83 1.49
N ILE A 159 12.81 -3.77 1.50
CA ILE A 159 11.77 -3.85 0.48
C ILE A 159 10.80 -2.66 0.57
N VAL A 160 10.42 -2.23 1.79
CA VAL A 160 9.61 -1.02 1.98
C VAL A 160 10.32 0.21 1.44
N LEU A 161 11.62 0.34 1.70
CA LEU A 161 12.41 1.46 1.17
C LEU A 161 12.44 1.45 -0.37
N ALA A 162 12.64 0.27 -0.97
CA ALA A 162 12.57 0.11 -2.42
C ALA A 162 11.18 0.44 -2.99
N ALA A 163 10.11 0.04 -2.29
CA ALA A 163 8.73 0.34 -2.69
C ALA A 163 8.40 1.84 -2.66
N ILE A 164 8.97 2.59 -1.71
CA ILE A 164 8.80 4.04 -1.56
C ILE A 164 9.63 4.82 -2.58
N LEU A 165 10.71 4.25 -3.11
CA LEU A 165 11.61 4.94 -4.04
C LEU A 165 10.90 5.41 -5.32
N LEU A 166 10.10 4.53 -5.93
CA LEU A 166 9.32 4.84 -7.13
C LEU A 166 8.37 6.04 -6.94
N PRO A 167 7.44 6.05 -5.95
CA PRO A 167 6.55 7.18 -5.71
C PRO A 167 7.33 8.44 -5.28
N ALA A 168 8.44 8.31 -4.57
CA ALA A 168 9.29 9.45 -4.19
C ALA A 168 9.96 10.11 -5.41
N ILE A 169 10.54 9.31 -6.33
CA ILE A 169 11.11 9.84 -7.57
C ILE A 169 10.03 10.55 -8.39
N THR A 170 8.83 9.96 -8.49
CA THR A 170 7.72 10.60 -9.21
C THR A 170 7.23 11.88 -8.54
N SER A 171 7.24 11.96 -7.19
CA SER A 171 6.86 13.18 -6.48
C SER A 171 7.86 14.32 -6.71
N ILE A 172 9.16 14.01 -6.76
CA ILE A 172 10.21 14.95 -7.15
C ILE A 172 9.96 15.45 -8.57
N GLY A 173 9.61 14.56 -9.50
CA GLY A 173 9.23 14.94 -10.87
C GLY A 173 8.06 15.93 -10.91
N TYR A 174 7.02 15.70 -10.10
CA TYR A 174 5.90 16.64 -9.97
C TYR A 174 6.31 17.98 -9.36
N LEU A 175 7.16 17.98 -8.33
CA LEU A 175 7.68 19.20 -7.69
C LEU A 175 8.52 20.03 -8.66
N LEU A 176 9.42 19.40 -9.41
CA LEU A 176 10.23 20.06 -10.43
C LEU A 176 9.34 20.64 -11.53
N HIS A 177 8.36 19.89 -12.01
CA HIS A 177 7.42 20.41 -13.02
C HIS A 177 6.64 21.63 -12.50
N TRP A 178 6.24 21.61 -11.23
CA TRP A 178 5.55 22.74 -10.61
C TRP A 178 6.47 23.97 -10.46
N LEU A 179 7.72 23.77 -10.03
CA LEU A 179 8.71 24.85 -9.84
C LEU A 179 9.19 25.47 -11.15
N PHE A 180 9.39 24.65 -12.19
CA PHE A 180 9.96 25.07 -13.47
C PHE A 180 8.91 25.25 -14.58
N ARG A 181 7.63 25.37 -14.21
CA ARG A 181 6.48 25.46 -15.14
C ARG A 181 6.60 26.56 -16.19
N ALA A 182 7.39 27.61 -15.92
CA ALA A 182 7.66 28.71 -16.84
C ALA A 182 8.50 28.31 -18.07
N HIS A 183 9.26 27.22 -17.98
CA HIS A 183 10.01 26.68 -19.12
C HIS A 183 9.21 25.50 -19.70
N ARG A 184 8.67 25.67 -20.92
CA ARG A 184 7.90 24.70 -21.72
C ARG A 184 8.63 23.36 -21.88
N SER A 185 8.67 22.58 -20.80
CA SER A 185 9.14 21.21 -20.81
C SER A 185 7.96 20.35 -21.26
N PRO A 186 8.16 19.37 -22.17
CA PRO A 186 7.13 18.40 -22.47
C PRO A 186 6.63 17.78 -21.16
N GLU A 187 5.31 17.53 -21.07
CA GLU A 187 4.70 16.97 -19.86
C GLU A 187 5.54 15.78 -19.39
N PRO A 188 5.95 15.78 -18.11
CA PRO A 188 6.76 14.71 -17.61
C PRO A 188 5.95 13.43 -17.79
N ARG A 189 6.53 12.44 -18.50
CA ARG A 189 6.00 11.09 -18.57
C ARG A 189 6.23 10.43 -17.20
N VAL A 190 5.51 10.92 -16.19
CA VAL A 190 5.58 10.40 -14.83
C VAL A 190 4.85 9.07 -14.84
N GLY A 191 5.55 8.00 -14.44
CA GLY A 191 5.01 6.64 -14.50
C GLY A 191 3.81 6.36 -13.56
N LEU A 192 3.55 7.25 -12.60
CA LEU A 192 2.49 7.17 -11.60
C LEU A 192 1.61 8.43 -11.67
N SER A 193 0.32 8.28 -11.43
CA SER A 193 -0.60 9.40 -11.24
C SER A 193 -0.37 10.09 -9.90
N PHE A 194 -0.59 11.41 -9.83
CA PHE A 194 -0.42 12.16 -8.58
C PHE A 194 -1.22 11.56 -7.40
N PRO A 195 -2.51 11.15 -7.56
CA PRO A 195 -3.22 10.47 -6.49
C PRO A 195 -2.58 9.15 -6.07
N ALA A 196 -2.07 8.35 -7.02
CA ALA A 196 -1.37 7.10 -6.70
C ALA A 196 -0.10 7.36 -5.88
N VAL A 197 0.66 8.42 -6.22
CA VAL A 197 1.84 8.84 -5.45
C VAL A 197 1.47 9.13 -4.00
N VAL A 198 0.42 9.93 -3.77
CA VAL A 198 -0.06 10.27 -2.41
C VAL A 198 -0.47 9.02 -1.64
N LEU A 199 -1.21 8.12 -2.27
CA LEU A 199 -1.65 6.86 -1.69
C LEU A 199 -0.47 5.95 -1.31
N TYR A 200 0.49 5.74 -2.20
CA TYR A 200 1.67 4.90 -1.94
C TYR A 200 2.61 5.51 -0.90
N LEU A 201 2.80 6.83 -0.89
CA LEU A 201 3.62 7.49 0.14
C LEU A 201 2.97 7.38 1.53
N THR A 202 1.64 7.50 1.60
CA THR A 202 0.88 7.33 2.84
C THR A 202 0.90 5.86 3.31
N LEU A 203 0.84 4.91 2.37
CA LEU A 203 1.01 3.49 2.69
C LEU A 203 2.42 3.24 3.21
N GLY A 204 3.43 3.80 2.55
CA GLY A 204 4.83 3.76 2.94
C GLY A 204 5.07 4.29 4.35
N SER A 205 4.46 5.42 4.73
CA SER A 205 4.58 5.96 6.09
C SER A 205 3.98 5.02 7.13
N GLY A 206 2.84 4.38 6.82
CA GLY A 206 2.23 3.36 7.66
C GLY A 206 3.13 2.13 7.88
N PHE A 207 3.75 1.62 6.81
CA PHE A 207 4.71 0.51 6.87
C PHE A 207 5.98 0.87 7.65
N LEU A 208 6.50 2.08 7.47
CA LEU A 208 7.64 2.58 8.26
C LEU A 208 7.29 2.70 9.74
N GLY A 209 6.10 3.20 10.07
CA GLY A 209 5.59 3.22 11.45
C GLY A 209 5.57 1.83 12.08
N LEU A 210 5.25 0.79 11.29
CA LEU A 210 5.23 -0.59 11.75
C LEU A 210 6.66 -1.06 12.06
N ALA A 211 7.62 -0.73 11.19
CA ALA A 211 9.03 -1.03 11.38
C ALA A 211 9.57 -0.43 12.68
N PHE A 212 9.32 0.87 12.91
CA PHE A 212 9.85 1.60 14.07
C PHE A 212 9.17 1.23 15.39
N SER A 213 7.87 0.89 15.37
CA SER A 213 7.16 0.45 16.58
C SER A 213 7.78 -0.80 17.21
N SER A 214 8.46 -1.63 16.41
CA SER A 214 9.08 -2.87 16.87
C SER A 214 10.41 -2.67 17.63
N ILE A 215 11.02 -1.49 17.56
CA ILE A 215 12.31 -1.17 18.17
C ILE A 215 12.15 -0.75 19.65
N PHE A 216 10.99 -0.20 20.03
CA PHE A 216 10.77 0.39 21.35
C PHE A 216 10.22 -0.55 22.43
N VAL A 217 10.10 -1.85 22.16
CA VAL A 217 9.72 -2.82 23.21
C VAL A 217 10.91 -2.99 24.15
N LYS A 218 10.95 -2.19 25.22
CA LYS A 218 11.94 -2.31 26.30
C LYS A 218 11.99 -3.78 26.76
N PRO A 219 13.17 -4.39 26.88
CA PRO A 219 13.27 -5.70 27.51
C PRO A 219 12.67 -5.56 28.91
N VAL A 220 11.68 -6.41 29.22
CA VAL A 220 11.21 -6.58 30.59
C VAL A 220 12.42 -7.08 31.35
N VAL A 221 13.15 -6.17 32.00
CA VAL A 221 14.20 -6.50 32.94
C VAL A 221 13.50 -7.30 34.02
N ALA A 222 13.74 -8.62 34.04
CA ALA A 222 13.22 -9.49 35.07
C ALA A 222 13.59 -8.85 36.41
N PRO A 223 12.64 -8.65 37.33
CA PRO A 223 12.95 -8.08 38.63
C PRO A 223 14.01 -8.95 39.27
N SER A 224 15.20 -8.37 39.47
CA SER A 224 16.33 -9.01 40.14
C SER A 224 15.82 -9.62 41.44
N ALA A 225 15.76 -10.95 41.49
CA ALA A 225 15.41 -11.67 42.69
C ALA A 225 16.37 -11.21 43.79
N LYS A 226 15.89 -10.37 44.72
CA LYS A 226 16.63 -10.05 45.93
C LYS A 226 16.85 -11.37 46.65
N VAL A 227 18.08 -11.84 46.59
CA VAL A 227 18.59 -12.95 47.40
C VAL A 227 18.46 -12.52 48.86
N VAL A 228 17.38 -12.97 49.50
CA VAL A 228 17.22 -12.85 50.96
C VAL A 228 18.20 -13.84 51.58
N ARG A 229 19.43 -13.38 51.86
CA ARG A 229 20.34 -14.09 52.76
C ARG A 229 19.74 -14.05 54.16
N ARG A 230 19.16 -15.17 54.60
CA ARG A 230 18.96 -15.44 56.03
C ARG A 230 20.34 -15.76 56.61
N SER A 231 20.86 -14.88 57.46
CA SER A 231 21.91 -15.23 58.42
C SER A 231 21.28 -16.07 59.51
N VAL A 232 21.83 -17.27 59.71
CA VAL A 232 21.64 -18.11 60.90
C VAL A 232 22.59 -17.61 61.98
#